data_AF-A0A2D7VZI2-F1
#
_entry.id   AF-A0A2D7VZI2-F1
#
_cell.length_a   1.000
_cell.length_b   1.000
_cell.length_c   1.000
_cell.angle_alpha   90.00
_cell.angle_beta   90.00
_cell.angle_gamma   90.00
#
_symmetry.space_group_name_H-M   'P 1'
#
loop_
_entity.id
_entity.type
_entity.pdbx_description
1 polymer ?
#
loop_
_entity_poly.entity_id
_entity_poly.type
_entity_poly.pdbx_seq_one_letter_code
_entity_poly.pdbx_strand_id
1 'polypeptide(L)' 'MKAHYAGSIAYDNEREEWEDALVLAFSFDELVKDMKELMTQRKNSEVHFACFKDKNGKEHDITQKV' A
#
# COMPACT_ATOMS: atom_id res chain seq x y z
N MET A 1 16.26 4.19 10.97
CA MET A 1 15.03 4.58 10.26
C MET A 1 13.85 4.57 11.24
N LYS A 2 12.83 5.41 11.05
CA LYS A 2 11.59 5.29 11.83
C LYS A 2 10.80 4.07 11.33
N ALA A 3 10.14 3.36 12.26
CA ALA A 3 9.22 2.30 11.87
C ALA A 3 8.07 2.91 11.07
N HIS A 4 7.65 2.24 10.01
CA HIS A 4 6.62 2.71 9.08
C HIS A 4 5.95 1.52 8.41
N TYR A 5 4.82 1.80 7.79
CA TYR A 5 4.06 0.88 6.97
C TYR A 5 4.27 1.23 5.51
N ALA A 6 4.29 0.21 4.66
CA ALA A 6 4.35 0.35 3.22
C ALA A 6 3.34 -0.60 2.59
N GLY A 7 2.73 -0.19 1.50
CA GLY A 7 1.87 -1.03 0.69
C GLY A 7 1.95 -0.63 -0.77
N SER A 8 1.61 -1.57 -1.64
CA SER A 8 1.53 -1.34 -3.08
C SER A 8 0.16 -1.73 -3.59
N ILE A 9 -0.37 -0.89 -4.47
CA ILE A 9 -1.60 -1.14 -5.21
C ILE A 9 -1.28 -1.07 -6.69
N ALA A 10 -1.58 -2.16 -7.39
CA ALA A 10 -1.61 -2.22 -8.84
C ALA A 10 -2.98 -1.77 -9.34
N TYR A 11 -3.04 -1.01 -10.43
CA TYR A 11 -4.30 -0.57 -11.06
C TYR A 11 -4.13 -0.16 -12.51
N ASP A 12 -5.24 -0.07 -13.25
CA ASP A 12 -5.27 0.56 -14.57
C ASP A 12 -5.35 2.08 -14.44
N ASN A 13 -4.39 2.78 -15.01
CA ASN A 13 -4.37 4.24 -15.02
C ASN A 13 -5.30 4.81 -16.12
N GLU A 14 -5.32 6.14 -16.28
CA GLU A 14 -6.21 6.82 -17.25
C GLU A 14 -5.93 6.48 -18.72
N ARG A 15 -4.78 5.85 -19.00
CA ARG A 15 -4.37 5.40 -20.34
C ARG A 15 -4.62 3.91 -20.57
N GLU A 16 -5.32 3.24 -19.65
CA GLU A 16 -5.52 1.79 -19.65
C GLU A 16 -4.20 1.01 -19.57
N GLU A 17 -3.17 1.63 -18.98
CA GLU A 17 -1.89 1.00 -18.68
C GLU A 17 -1.85 0.54 -17.23
N TRP A 18 -1.26 -0.63 -16.99
CA TRP A 18 -1.02 -1.13 -15.65
C TRP A 18 0.04 -0.28 -14.95
N GLU A 19 -0.31 0.28 -13.80
CA GLU A 19 0.56 1.06 -12.92
C GLU A 19 0.61 0.47 -11.50
N ASP A 20 1.74 0.64 -10.81
CA ASP A 20 1.93 0.24 -9.41
C ASP A 20 2.24 1.50 -8.59
N ALA A 21 1.45 1.73 -7.54
CA ALA A 21 1.64 2.86 -6.64
C ALA A 21 2.04 2.40 -5.24
N LEU A 22 3.09 3.03 -4.72
CA LEU A 22 3.57 2.83 -3.35
C LEU A 22 2.87 3.81 -2.39
N VAL A 23 2.31 3.26 -1.31
CA VAL A 23 1.75 4.01 -0.17
C VAL A 23 2.67 3.83 1.03
N LEU A 24 3.05 4.93 1.68
CA LEU A 24 3.88 4.93 2.89
C LEU A 24 3.16 5.68 4.00
N ALA A 25 3.06 5.07 5.18
CA ALA A 25 2.39 5.66 6.34
C ALA A 25 3.13 5.36 7.65
N PHE A 26 2.90 6.16 8.70
CA PHE A 26 3.51 5.94 10.02
C PHE A 26 2.60 5.19 10.99
N SER A 27 1.33 5.00 10.63
CA SER A 27 0.38 4.14 11.34
C SER A 27 -0.33 3.18 10.38
N PHE A 28 -0.84 2.07 10.93
CA PHE A 28 -1.58 1.09 10.15
C PHE A 28 -2.91 1.66 9.65
N ASP A 29 -3.59 2.45 10.47
CA ASP A 29 -4.89 3.04 10.10
C ASP A 29 -4.75 4.05 8.95
N GLU A 30 -3.68 4.86 8.95
CA GLU A 30 -3.36 5.75 7.82
C GLU A 30 -3.06 4.94 6.55
N LEU A 31 -2.25 3.88 6.64
CA LEU A 31 -1.97 3.00 5.50
C LEU A 31 -3.26 2.48 4.88
N VAL A 32 -4.13 1.88 5.70
CA VAL A 32 -5.38 1.27 5.24
C VAL A 32 -6.31 2.33 4.64
N LYS A 33 -6.39 3.51 5.25
CA LYS A 33 -7.19 4.62 4.73
C LYS A 33 -6.71 5.06 3.35
N ASP A 34 -5.42 5.35 3.21
CA ASP A 34 -4.83 5.88 1.98
C ASP A 34 -4.90 4.83 0.85
N MET A 35 -4.66 3.55 1.17
CA MET A 35 -4.80 2.45 0.23
C MET A 35 -6.25 2.30 -0.26
N LYS A 36 -7.23 2.33 0.65
CA LYS A 36 -8.65 2.26 0.27
C LYS A 36 -9.11 3.44 -0.57
N GLU A 37 -8.63 4.64 -0.25
CA GLU A 37 -8.90 5.84 -1.02
C GLU A 37 -8.39 5.70 -2.45
N LEU A 38 -7.14 5.25 -2.63
CA LEU A 38 -6.56 5.00 -3.94
C LEU A 38 -7.34 3.92 -4.72
N MET A 39 -7.66 2.79 -4.07
CA MET A 39 -8.43 1.72 -4.71
C MET A 39 -9.83 2.17 -5.15
N THR A 40 -10.45 3.11 -4.43
CA THR A 40 -11.77 3.67 -4.78
C THR A 40 -11.70 4.57 -6.01
N GLN A 41 -10.56 5.22 -6.25
CA GLN A 41 -10.35 6.14 -7.37
C GLN A 41 -9.87 5.44 -8.65
N ARG A 42 -9.39 4.19 -8.56
CA ARG A 42 -8.73 3.49 -9.66
C ARG A 42 -9.51 2.25 -10.11
N LYS A 43 -9.45 1.94 -11.40
CA LYS A 43 -10.10 0.75 -11.98
C LYS A 43 -9.22 -0.48 -11.80
N ASN A 44 -9.85 -1.64 -11.63
CA ASN A 44 -9.18 -2.94 -11.53
C ASN A 44 -8.03 -2.94 -10.50
N SER A 45 -8.25 -2.26 -9.37
CA SER A 45 -7.21 -2.09 -8.36
C SER A 45 -7.05 -3.35 -7.51
N GLU A 46 -5.80 -3.73 -7.25
CA GLU A 46 -5.44 -4.88 -6.39
C GLU A 46 -4.29 -4.53 -5.46
N VAL A 47 -4.34 -5.03 -4.23
CA VAL A 47 -3.23 -4.91 -3.28
C VAL A 47 -2.17 -5.96 -3.64
N HIS A 48 -0.99 -5.50 -4.04
CA HIS A 48 0.11 -6.40 -4.41
C HIS A 48 0.92 -6.83 -3.17
N PHE A 49 1.22 -5.89 -2.26
CA PHE A 49 1.80 -6.20 -0.96
C PHE A 49 1.43 -5.15 0.09
N ALA A 50 1.53 -5.53 1.36
CA ALA A 50 1.67 -4.59 2.46
C ALA A 50 2.61 -5.14 3.54
N CYS A 51 3.47 -4.28 4.10
CA CYS A 51 4.41 -4.63 5.14
C CYS A 51 4.51 -3.54 6.22
N PHE A 52 4.83 -3.97 7.45
CA PHE A 52 5.32 -3.10 8.50
C PHE A 52 6.84 -3.25 8.58
N LYS A 53 7.58 -2.16 8.42
CA LYS A 53 9.03 -2.13 8.59
C LYS A 53 9.38 -1.58 9.96
N ASP A 54 9.98 -2.42 10.80
CA ASP A 54 10.33 -2.03 12.16
C ASP A 54 11.60 -1.15 12.22
N LYS A 55 11.95 -0.70 13.42
CA LYS A 55 13.11 0.18 13.65
C LYS A 55 14.45 -0.48 13.31
N ASN A 56 14.50 -1.81 13.27
CA ASN A 56 15.67 -2.60 12.91
C ASN A 56 15.73 -2.88 11.39
N GLY A 57 14.74 -2.41 10.63
CA GLY A 57 14.64 -2.62 9.18
C GLY A 57 14.07 -3.97 8.80
N LYS A 58 13.56 -4.76 9.76
CA LYS A 58 12.89 -6.03 9.47
C LYS A 58 11.46 -5.76 9.00
N GLU A 59 11.07 -6.47 7.96
CA GLU A 59 9.76 -6.37 7.33
C GLU A 59 8.84 -7.48 7.84
N HIS A 60 7.61 -7.09 8.17
CA HIS A 60 6.55 -7.97 8.65
C HIS A 60 5.39 -7.88 7.66
N ASP A 61 5.07 -8.98 6.98
CA ASP A 61 3.97 -9.04 6.02
C ASP A 61 2.63 -8.82 6.74
N ILE A 62 1.86 -7.88 6.21
CA ILE A 62 0.51 -7.54 6.68
C ILE A 62 -0.50 -7.49 5.53
N THR A 63 -0.15 -8.00 4.35
CA THR A 63 -0.97 -7.95 3.12
C THR A 63 -2.39 -8.49 3.36
N GLN A 64 -2.52 -9.59 4.10
CA GLN A 64 -3.80 -10.22 4.44
C GLN A 64 -4.67 -9.42 5.43
N LYS A 65 -4.16 -8.31 5.97
CA LYS A 65 -4.84 -7.47 6.95
C LYS A 65 -5.35 -6.15 6.37
N VAL A 66 -4.98 -5.84 5.13
CA VAL A 66 -5.31 -4.58 4.44
C VAL A 66 -6.60 -4.73 3.65
#